data_AF-A0A6V8LN51-F1
#
_entry.id   AF-A0A6V8LN51-F1
#
_cell.length_a   1.000
_cell.length_b   1.000
_cell.length_c   1.000
_cell.angle_alpha   90.00
_cell.angle_beta   90.00
_cell.angle_gamma   90.00
#
_symmetry.space_group_name_H-M   'P 1'
#
loop_
_entity.id
_entity.type
_entity.pdbx_description
1 polymer ?
#
loop_
_entity_poly.entity_id
_entity_poly.type
_entity_poly.pdbx_seq_one_letter_code
_entity_poly.pdbx_strand_id
1 'polypeptide(L)'
;MRVLRWLAVSVSVALAVGPLPHASGATLAAGPAAAPPDEAVTLVTGDVVRASGGRVVSVEAGTGRDRVGFVAERRAGHQYVYPSDVLGLLAADRLDRRLFDVTGLLAAGYGDGRRDSLPLIVQHGGGAKRAGARQLAGLRATVTAEVPVVDAFAVRAAKRDAGVVWTGLRSGLDQGAVRAVRLDGVRRLLLDESAVQIGAPAAWQAGRTGRGVVVGVLDTGVDASHPDLAGRIRASENFTDSPEPGDTHGHGTHVASTMAGNGAASGGGTRASRRRPPSWPARCAGRSTAPSRRCSPACSGSPSRAPRW
;
A
#
# COMPACT_ATOMS: atom_id res chain seq x y z
N MET A 1 -63.44 46.10 41.23
CA MET A 1 -64.60 45.29 40.81
C MET A 1 -65.15 45.83 39.50
N ARG A 2 -65.06 45.04 38.41
CA ARG A 2 -66.01 44.97 37.29
C ARG A 2 -65.49 43.92 36.32
N VAL A 3 -66.24 42.83 36.21
CA VAL A 3 -66.03 41.70 35.31
C VAL A 3 -66.80 41.98 34.03
N LEU A 4 -66.23 41.72 32.85
CA LEU A 4 -67.00 41.70 31.62
C LEU A 4 -66.56 40.51 30.74
N ARG A 5 -67.46 39.54 30.64
CA ARG A 5 -67.42 38.40 29.70
C ARG A 5 -67.87 38.89 28.33
N TRP A 6 -67.24 38.42 27.25
CA TRP A 6 -67.81 38.41 25.90
C TRP A 6 -67.64 37.03 25.27
N LEU A 7 -68.75 36.48 24.80
CA LEU A 7 -68.85 35.22 24.05
C LEU A 7 -68.26 35.38 22.64
N ALA A 8 -67.55 34.36 22.17
CA ALA A 8 -67.16 34.17 20.78
C ALA A 8 -68.19 33.28 20.07
N VAL A 9 -68.64 33.70 18.88
CA VAL A 9 -69.40 32.89 17.94
C VAL A 9 -68.45 32.46 16.82
N SER A 10 -68.26 31.15 16.66
CA SER A 10 -67.46 30.53 15.61
C SER A 10 -68.37 30.04 14.48
N VAL A 11 -68.07 30.44 13.25
CA VAL A 11 -68.71 29.95 12.02
C VAL A 11 -67.90 28.76 11.51
N SER A 12 -68.53 27.60 11.39
CA SER A 12 -67.94 26.38 10.83
C SER A 12 -68.28 26.24 9.35
N VAL A 13 -67.27 26.18 8.48
CA VAL A 13 -67.39 25.78 7.07
C VAL A 13 -66.98 24.30 6.96
N ALA A 14 -67.90 23.45 6.50
CA ALA A 14 -67.66 22.04 6.27
C ALA A 14 -67.09 21.82 4.86
N LEU A 15 -65.85 21.32 4.77
CA LEU A 15 -65.24 20.82 3.54
C LEU A 15 -65.30 19.29 3.55
N ALA A 16 -66.09 18.72 2.63
CA ALA A 16 -66.14 17.29 2.39
C ALA A 16 -64.92 16.85 1.56
N VAL A 17 -64.01 16.07 2.16
CA VAL A 17 -62.88 15.43 1.48
C VAL A 17 -63.21 13.94 1.36
N GLY A 18 -63.40 13.46 0.13
CA GLY A 18 -63.54 12.03 -0.17
C GLY A 18 -62.20 11.29 -0.12
N PRO A 19 -62.18 9.97 0.11
CA PRO A 19 -60.95 9.22 0.27
C PRO A 19 -60.21 9.10 -1.08
N LEU A 20 -58.93 9.49 -1.09
CA LEU A 20 -58.01 9.21 -2.18
C LEU A 20 -57.63 7.71 -2.18
N PRO A 21 -57.52 7.07 -3.35
CA PRO A 21 -56.98 5.71 -3.44
C PRO A 21 -55.52 5.74 -2.99
N HIS A 22 -55.23 4.99 -1.92
CA HIS A 22 -53.86 4.80 -1.46
C HIS A 22 -53.16 3.91 -2.47
N ALA A 23 -52.22 4.48 -3.23
CA ALA A 23 -51.25 3.69 -3.95
C ALA A 23 -50.43 2.92 -2.91
N SER A 24 -50.68 1.61 -2.78
CA SER A 24 -49.79 0.70 -2.08
C SER A 24 -48.44 0.76 -2.77
N GLY A 25 -47.55 1.59 -2.25
CA GLY A 25 -46.13 1.49 -2.51
C GLY A 25 -45.72 0.10 -2.04
N ALA A 26 -45.58 -0.83 -2.98
CA ALA A 26 -44.87 -2.07 -2.74
C ALA A 26 -43.49 -1.69 -2.25
N THR A 27 -43.32 -1.72 -0.93
CA THR A 27 -42.00 -1.72 -0.33
C THR A 27 -41.38 -3.00 -0.85
N LEU A 28 -40.47 -2.88 -1.83
CA LEU A 28 -39.53 -3.94 -2.13
C LEU A 28 -38.83 -4.21 -0.80
N ALA A 29 -39.31 -5.22 -0.09
CA ALA A 29 -38.56 -5.82 0.99
C ALA A 29 -37.20 -6.11 0.38
N ALA A 30 -36.17 -5.38 0.81
CA ALA A 30 -34.81 -5.76 0.54
C ALA A 30 -34.71 -7.20 1.07
N GLY A 31 -34.75 -8.16 0.14
CA GLY A 31 -34.42 -9.55 0.45
C GLY A 31 -33.10 -9.53 1.21
N PRO A 32 -32.90 -10.42 2.19
CA PRO A 32 -31.68 -10.41 3.01
C PRO A 32 -30.51 -10.23 2.06
N ALA A 33 -29.77 -9.12 2.22
CA ALA A 33 -28.61 -8.82 1.41
C ALA A 33 -27.80 -10.10 1.37
N ALA A 34 -27.65 -10.68 0.17
CA ALA A 34 -27.06 -12.00 -0.01
C ALA A 34 -25.80 -12.04 0.86
N ALA A 35 -25.76 -12.99 1.80
CA ALA A 35 -24.66 -13.08 2.73
C ALA A 35 -23.36 -13.06 1.89
N PRO A 36 -22.41 -12.16 2.20
CA PRO A 36 -21.16 -12.09 1.45
C PRO A 36 -20.57 -13.50 1.35
N PRO A 37 -20.07 -13.90 0.16
CA PRO A 37 -19.66 -15.28 -0.07
C PRO A 37 -18.63 -15.70 0.97
N ASP A 38 -18.76 -16.93 1.46
CA ASP A 38 -17.82 -17.48 2.41
C ASP A 38 -16.44 -17.60 1.74
N GLU A 39 -15.47 -16.88 2.27
CA GLU A 39 -14.08 -16.94 1.84
C GLU A 39 -13.32 -17.88 2.77
N ALA A 40 -12.64 -18.87 2.20
CA ALA A 40 -11.73 -19.75 2.93
C ALA A 40 -10.28 -19.28 2.77
N VAL A 41 -9.49 -19.42 3.83
CA VAL A 41 -8.04 -19.24 3.81
C VAL A 41 -7.36 -20.40 4.55
N THR A 42 -6.50 -21.11 3.85
CA THR A 42 -5.59 -22.09 4.43
C THR A 42 -4.39 -21.35 5.04
N LEU A 43 -4.20 -21.49 6.34
CA LEU A 43 -3.09 -20.91 7.09
C LEU A 43 -1.78 -21.65 6.83
N VAL A 44 -0.66 -21.04 7.24
CA VAL A 44 0.67 -21.66 7.10
C VAL A 44 0.76 -23.03 7.78
N THR A 45 -0.04 -23.26 8.82
CA THR A 45 -0.12 -24.52 9.58
C THR A 45 -0.93 -25.62 8.88
N GLY A 46 -1.61 -25.30 7.78
CA GLY A 46 -2.56 -26.18 7.10
C GLY A 46 -3.98 -26.16 7.67
N ASP A 47 -4.22 -25.39 8.73
CA ASP A 47 -5.58 -25.17 9.26
C ASP A 47 -6.37 -24.26 8.31
N VAL A 48 -7.65 -24.57 8.06
CA VAL A 48 -8.51 -23.82 7.13
C VAL A 48 -9.49 -22.97 7.91
N VAL A 49 -9.46 -21.66 7.66
CA VAL A 49 -10.38 -20.71 8.29
C VAL A 49 -11.41 -20.25 7.28
N ARG A 50 -12.69 -20.41 7.60
CA ARG A 50 -13.80 -19.85 6.81
C ARG A 50 -14.24 -18.54 7.42
N ALA A 51 -14.36 -17.52 6.60
CA ALA A 51 -14.83 -16.20 6.98
C ALA A 51 -15.99 -15.75 6.10
N SER A 52 -16.99 -15.13 6.71
CA SER A 52 -18.16 -14.57 6.05
C SER A 52 -18.34 -13.13 6.54
N GLY A 53 -18.49 -12.19 5.60
CA GLY A 53 -18.66 -10.76 5.93
C GLY A 53 -17.50 -10.18 6.75
N GLY A 54 -16.29 -10.65 6.49
CA GLY A 54 -15.08 -10.22 7.22
C GLY A 54 -14.99 -10.77 8.65
N ARG A 55 -15.82 -11.76 9.01
CA ARG A 55 -15.77 -12.45 10.31
C ARG A 55 -15.48 -13.93 10.15
N VAL A 56 -14.60 -14.47 10.98
CA VAL A 56 -14.34 -15.90 11.10
C VAL A 56 -15.61 -16.60 11.58
N VAL A 57 -16.04 -17.61 10.82
CA VAL A 57 -17.24 -18.42 11.08
C VAL A 57 -16.85 -19.79 11.59
N SER A 58 -15.84 -20.41 11.00
CA SER A 58 -15.33 -21.71 11.44
C SER A 58 -13.83 -21.85 11.20
N VAL A 59 -13.22 -22.76 11.96
CA VAL A 59 -11.83 -23.17 11.81
C VAL A 59 -11.80 -24.69 11.75
N GLU A 60 -11.25 -25.24 10.67
CA GLU A 60 -11.04 -26.66 10.46
C GLU A 60 -9.56 -26.95 10.68
N ALA A 61 -9.26 -27.87 11.61
CA ALA A 61 -7.88 -28.26 11.87
C ALA A 61 -7.29 -28.97 10.65
N GLY A 62 -6.02 -28.67 10.36
CA GLY A 62 -5.28 -29.37 9.32
C GLY A 62 -5.06 -30.84 9.68
N THR A 63 -4.72 -31.66 8.69
CA THR A 63 -4.48 -33.11 8.89
C THR A 63 -3.48 -33.36 10.02
N GLY A 64 -3.86 -34.19 11.00
CA GLY A 64 -3.02 -34.52 12.16
C GLY A 64 -3.02 -33.48 13.28
N ARG A 65 -3.86 -32.44 13.19
CA ARG A 65 -3.94 -31.34 14.16
C ARG A 65 -5.28 -31.29 14.92
N ASP A 66 -6.03 -32.38 14.96
CA ASP A 66 -7.38 -32.44 15.56
C ASP A 66 -7.43 -32.06 17.06
N ARG A 67 -6.27 -32.13 17.75
CA ARG A 67 -6.14 -31.76 19.18
C ARG A 67 -5.68 -30.32 19.41
N VAL A 68 -5.41 -29.56 18.35
CA VAL A 68 -4.91 -28.19 18.47
C VAL A 68 -6.09 -27.25 18.70
N GLY A 69 -6.10 -26.56 19.84
CA GLY A 69 -7.06 -25.49 20.10
C GLY A 69 -6.70 -24.21 19.36
N PHE A 70 -7.68 -23.35 19.11
CA PHE A 70 -7.52 -22.07 18.41
C PHE A 70 -7.93 -20.90 19.29
N VAL A 71 -7.20 -19.80 19.17
CA VAL A 71 -7.53 -18.51 19.79
C VAL A 71 -7.84 -17.52 18.68
N ALA A 72 -9.07 -17.01 18.65
CA ALA A 72 -9.46 -15.93 17.75
C ALA A 72 -9.31 -14.58 18.47
N GLU A 73 -8.58 -13.64 17.85
CA GLU A 73 -8.39 -12.29 18.36
C GLU A 73 -8.87 -11.28 17.32
N ARG A 74 -9.47 -10.18 17.77
CA ARG A 74 -9.73 -9.03 16.91
C ARG A 74 -8.89 -7.85 17.38
N ARG A 75 -8.08 -7.29 16.49
CA ARG A 75 -7.18 -6.18 16.79
C ARG A 75 -7.10 -5.22 15.62
N ALA A 76 -7.27 -3.93 15.91
CA ALA A 76 -7.20 -2.85 14.91
C ALA A 76 -8.06 -3.10 13.65
N GLY A 77 -9.23 -3.73 13.80
CA GLY A 77 -10.13 -4.06 12.69
C GLY A 77 -9.79 -5.35 11.93
N HIS A 78 -8.66 -6.00 12.26
CA HIS A 78 -8.26 -7.29 11.72
C HIS A 78 -8.70 -8.43 12.63
N GLN A 79 -9.02 -9.58 12.04
CA GLN A 79 -9.25 -10.82 12.75
C GLN A 79 -8.08 -11.78 12.56
N TYR A 80 -7.62 -12.33 13.67
CA TYR A 80 -6.55 -13.31 13.73
C TYR A 80 -7.07 -14.62 14.27
N VAL A 81 -6.53 -15.73 13.76
CA VAL A 81 -6.78 -17.07 14.28
C VAL A 81 -5.44 -17.73 14.56
N TYR A 82 -5.14 -17.93 15.83
CA TYR A 82 -3.89 -18.51 16.29
C TYR A 82 -4.10 -19.95 16.76
N PRO A 83 -3.53 -20.94 16.08
CA PRO A 83 -3.35 -22.26 16.67
C PRO A 83 -2.54 -22.17 17.97
N SER A 84 -2.96 -22.89 19.01
CA SER A 84 -2.33 -22.83 20.34
C SER A 84 -0.83 -23.18 20.33
N ASP A 85 -0.41 -24.07 19.43
CA ASP A 85 0.98 -24.52 19.27
C ASP A 85 1.90 -23.49 18.57
N VAL A 86 1.35 -22.41 18.00
CA VAL A 86 2.16 -21.32 17.41
C VAL A 86 2.41 -20.14 18.35
N LEU A 87 1.66 -20.03 19.45
CA LEU A 87 1.71 -18.87 20.34
C LEU A 87 3.11 -18.60 20.90
N GLY A 88 3.82 -19.67 21.29
CA GLY A 88 5.22 -19.55 21.75
C GLY A 88 6.18 -19.05 20.67
N LEU A 89 5.97 -19.45 19.40
CA LEU A 89 6.79 -18.99 18.28
C LEU A 89 6.49 -17.53 17.94
N LEU A 90 5.24 -17.09 18.06
CA LEU A 90 4.84 -15.69 17.88
C LEU A 90 5.44 -14.80 18.97
N ALA A 91 5.42 -15.25 20.23
CA ALA A 91 5.99 -14.51 21.36
C ALA A 91 7.52 -14.36 21.24
N ALA A 92 8.20 -15.37 20.72
CA ALA A 92 9.64 -15.36 20.48
C ALA A 92 10.05 -14.65 19.18
N ASP A 93 9.13 -14.01 18.46
CA ASP A 93 9.33 -13.42 17.13
C ASP A 93 9.94 -14.40 16.11
N ARG A 94 9.65 -15.70 16.23
CA ARG A 94 10.12 -16.72 15.28
C ARG A 94 9.10 -16.99 14.17
N LEU A 95 7.89 -16.47 14.33
CA LEU A 95 6.82 -16.59 13.36
C LEU A 95 6.14 -15.23 13.19
N ASP A 96 5.86 -14.84 11.96
CA ASP A 96 5.17 -13.59 11.67
C ASP A 96 3.67 -13.70 11.95
N ARG A 97 3.15 -12.78 12.77
CA ARG A 97 1.73 -12.71 13.10
C ARG A 97 0.83 -12.56 11.87
N ARG A 98 1.33 -11.96 10.79
CA ARG A 98 0.58 -11.77 9.54
C ARG A 98 0.24 -13.09 8.84
N LEU A 99 0.92 -14.19 9.17
CA LEU A 99 0.58 -15.53 8.68
C LEU A 99 -0.76 -16.04 9.25
N PHE A 100 -1.32 -15.34 10.24
CA PHE A 100 -2.56 -15.68 10.94
C PHE A 100 -3.60 -14.56 10.87
N ASP A 101 -3.33 -13.50 10.10
CA ASP A 101 -4.23 -12.36 9.88
C ASP A 101 -5.24 -12.72 8.79
N VAL A 102 -6.40 -13.28 9.16
CA VAL A 102 -7.42 -13.76 8.22
C VAL A 102 -7.90 -12.61 7.33
N THR A 103 -8.19 -11.46 7.95
CA THR A 103 -8.64 -10.25 7.23
C THR A 103 -7.58 -9.78 6.24
N GLY A 104 -6.32 -9.68 6.67
CA GLY A 104 -5.20 -9.24 5.84
C GLY A 104 -4.87 -10.20 4.71
N LEU A 105 -4.89 -11.51 4.98
CA LEU A 105 -4.61 -12.54 3.99
C LEU A 105 -5.67 -12.56 2.89
N LEU A 106 -6.95 -12.51 3.25
CA LEU A 106 -8.04 -12.41 2.28
C LEU A 106 -7.94 -11.12 1.46
N ALA A 107 -7.76 -9.97 2.11
CA ALA A 107 -7.63 -8.67 1.44
C ALA A 107 -6.41 -8.59 0.50
N ALA A 108 -5.33 -9.32 0.80
CA ALA A 108 -4.14 -9.41 -0.05
C ALA A 108 -4.26 -10.49 -1.16
N GLY A 109 -5.41 -11.15 -1.28
CA GLY A 109 -5.67 -12.14 -2.34
C GLY A 109 -5.18 -13.55 -2.05
N TYR A 110 -4.82 -13.85 -0.80
CA TYR A 110 -4.42 -15.19 -0.37
C TYR A 110 -5.61 -16.05 0.07
N GLY A 111 -6.84 -15.79 -0.39
CA GLY A 111 -7.96 -16.71 -0.22
C GLY A 111 -7.81 -17.97 -1.08
N ASP A 112 -8.37 -19.09 -0.65
CA ASP A 112 -8.19 -20.41 -1.30
C ASP A 112 -8.83 -20.45 -2.69
N GLY A 113 -9.92 -19.71 -2.91
CA GLY A 113 -10.53 -19.53 -4.23
C GLY A 113 -9.75 -18.59 -5.17
N ARG A 114 -8.76 -17.83 -4.67
CA ARG A 114 -7.98 -16.86 -5.47
C ARG A 114 -6.53 -17.29 -5.70
N ARG A 115 -5.93 -18.00 -4.74
CA ARG A 115 -4.53 -18.39 -4.80
C ARG A 115 -4.30 -19.73 -4.10
N ASP A 116 -3.59 -20.62 -4.79
CA ASP A 116 -3.26 -21.98 -4.34
C ASP A 116 -1.98 -22.08 -3.51
N SER A 117 -1.29 -20.96 -3.29
CA SER A 117 0.03 -20.90 -2.68
C SER A 117 0.17 -19.73 -1.71
N LEU A 118 0.93 -19.96 -0.64
CA LEU A 118 1.30 -18.96 0.35
C LEU A 118 2.81 -18.66 0.21
N PRO A 119 3.19 -17.41 -0.14
CA PRO A 119 4.59 -17.03 -0.26
C PRO A 119 5.17 -16.70 1.14
N LEU A 120 6.36 -17.21 1.41
CA LEU A 120 7.03 -17.17 2.70
C LEU A 120 8.47 -16.70 2.53
N ILE A 121 9.00 -16.01 3.53
CA ILE A 121 10.43 -15.78 3.70
C ILE A 121 10.89 -16.66 4.87
N VAL A 122 11.76 -17.62 4.57
CA VAL A 122 12.29 -18.57 5.55
C VAL A 122 13.72 -18.19 5.87
N GLN A 123 13.91 -17.64 7.07
CA GLN A 123 15.20 -17.19 7.56
C GLN A 123 15.96 -18.34 8.20
N HIS A 124 17.21 -18.56 7.81
CA HIS A 124 18.11 -19.54 8.41
C HIS A 124 19.08 -18.88 9.39
N GLY A 125 19.64 -19.68 10.30
CA GLY A 125 20.72 -19.22 11.18
C GLY A 125 22.01 -18.90 10.41
N GLY A 126 22.79 -17.94 10.89
CA GLY A 126 24.14 -17.69 10.37
C GLY A 126 25.02 -18.94 10.57
N GLY A 127 25.63 -19.44 9.49
CA GLY A 127 26.32 -20.74 9.48
C GLY A 127 25.42 -21.96 9.16
N ALA A 128 24.10 -21.80 9.21
CA ALA A 128 23.14 -22.87 8.94
C ALA A 128 22.59 -22.86 7.49
N LYS A 129 23.14 -22.07 6.55
CA LYS A 129 22.66 -22.00 5.15
C LYS A 129 22.50 -23.38 4.51
N ARG A 130 23.50 -24.27 4.68
CA ARG A 130 23.46 -25.65 4.16
C ARG A 130 22.40 -26.51 4.85
N ALA A 131 22.14 -26.28 6.14
CA ALA A 131 21.09 -26.98 6.88
C ALA A 131 19.70 -26.46 6.47
N GLY A 132 19.54 -25.15 6.34
CA GLY A 132 18.32 -24.50 5.84
C GLY A 132 17.99 -24.93 4.41
N ALA A 133 18.97 -24.96 3.50
CA ALA A 133 18.77 -25.43 2.13
C ALA A 133 18.35 -26.91 2.08
N ARG A 134 18.96 -27.78 2.92
CA ARG A 134 18.55 -29.18 3.05
C ARG A 134 17.14 -29.32 3.61
N GLN A 135 16.81 -28.52 4.62
CA GLN A 135 15.47 -28.49 5.20
C GLN A 135 14.44 -28.10 4.15
N LEU A 136 14.70 -27.04 3.38
CA LEU A 136 13.83 -26.55 2.30
C LEU A 136 13.71 -27.55 1.15
N ALA A 137 14.79 -28.24 0.78
CA ALA A 137 14.76 -29.29 -0.23
C ALA A 137 13.88 -30.49 0.19
N GLY A 138 13.73 -30.72 1.50
CA GLY A 138 12.81 -31.70 2.07
C GLY A 138 11.35 -31.21 2.18
N LEU A 139 11.09 -29.91 2.00
CA LEU A 139 9.73 -29.37 2.01
C LEU A 139 9.08 -29.58 0.65
N ARG A 140 7.76 -29.80 0.65
CA ARG A 140 6.91 -29.69 -0.54
C ARG A 140 6.64 -28.23 -0.89
N ALA A 141 7.71 -27.47 -1.12
CA ALA A 141 7.64 -26.04 -1.38
C ALA A 141 8.67 -25.64 -2.45
N THR A 142 8.36 -24.59 -3.21
CA THR A 142 9.23 -24.11 -4.28
C THR A 142 10.06 -22.93 -3.79
N VAL A 143 11.38 -23.04 -3.82
CA VAL A 143 12.27 -21.89 -3.57
C VAL A 143 12.21 -20.97 -4.79
N THR A 144 11.85 -19.71 -4.58
CA THR A 144 11.72 -18.71 -5.66
C THR A 144 12.91 -17.77 -5.73
N ALA A 145 13.60 -17.53 -4.61
CA ALA A 145 14.81 -16.73 -4.57
C ALA A 145 15.63 -17.01 -3.31
N GLU A 146 16.93 -16.73 -3.37
CA GLU A 146 17.77 -16.53 -2.18
C GLU A 146 17.80 -15.04 -1.83
N VAL A 147 17.76 -14.71 -0.54
CA VAL A 147 17.84 -13.34 -0.02
C VAL A 147 19.01 -13.25 0.97
N PRO A 148 20.26 -13.13 0.48
CA PRO A 148 21.46 -13.27 1.30
C PRO A 148 21.58 -12.22 2.41
N VAL A 149 21.10 -11.00 2.13
CA VAL A 149 21.19 -9.86 3.07
C VAL A 149 20.45 -10.09 4.40
N VAL A 150 19.48 -11.02 4.45
CA VAL A 150 18.73 -11.38 5.66
C VAL A 150 18.83 -12.87 6.02
N ASP A 151 19.81 -13.57 5.43
CA ASP A 151 20.02 -15.01 5.60
C ASP A 151 18.72 -15.79 5.39
N ALA A 152 18.11 -15.65 4.20
CA ALA A 152 16.79 -16.23 3.94
C ALA A 152 16.62 -16.81 2.54
N PHE A 153 15.58 -17.64 2.41
CA PHE A 153 15.02 -18.07 1.14
C PHE A 153 13.58 -17.56 1.00
N ALA A 154 13.23 -17.05 -0.17
CA ALA A 154 11.85 -16.84 -0.56
C ALA A 154 11.29 -18.16 -1.09
N VAL A 155 10.13 -18.57 -0.58
CA VAL A 155 9.55 -19.90 -0.79
C VAL A 155 8.06 -19.76 -1.07
N ARG A 156 7.52 -20.54 -2.01
CA ARG A 156 6.08 -20.72 -2.22
C ARG A 156 5.65 -22.08 -1.68
N ALA A 157 4.80 -22.07 -0.67
CA ALA A 157 4.17 -23.26 -0.14
C ALA A 157 2.81 -23.46 -0.82
N ALA A 158 2.59 -24.59 -1.48
CA ALA A 158 1.26 -24.92 -1.98
C ALA A 158 0.34 -25.17 -0.78
N LYS A 159 -0.86 -24.58 -0.79
CA LYS A 159 -1.80 -24.66 0.34
C LYS A 159 -2.28 -26.08 0.61
N ARG A 160 -2.45 -26.88 -0.46
CA ARG A 160 -2.72 -28.32 -0.37
C ARG A 160 -1.64 -29.10 0.41
N ASP A 161 -0.41 -28.59 0.45
CA ASP A 161 0.72 -29.19 1.15
C ASP A 161 1.10 -28.40 2.43
N ALA A 162 0.29 -27.40 2.84
CA ALA A 162 0.63 -26.48 3.92
C ALA A 162 0.93 -27.19 5.25
N GLY A 163 0.17 -28.23 5.61
CA GLY A 163 0.45 -29.02 6.83
C GLY A 163 1.78 -29.77 6.77
N VAL A 164 2.16 -30.31 5.60
CA VAL A 164 3.45 -30.99 5.40
C VAL A 164 4.59 -29.97 5.46
N VAL A 165 4.43 -28.84 4.78
CA VAL A 165 5.39 -27.74 4.81
C VAL A 165 5.56 -27.21 6.23
N TRP A 166 4.46 -27.01 6.98
CA TRP A 166 4.49 -26.59 8.37
C TRP A 166 5.26 -27.55 9.25
N THR A 167 5.03 -28.85 9.12
CA THR A 167 5.73 -29.87 9.92
C THR A 167 7.24 -29.79 9.70
N GLY A 168 7.67 -29.63 8.45
CA GLY A 168 9.08 -29.45 8.15
C GLY A 168 9.62 -28.10 8.65
N LEU A 169 8.90 -26.99 8.46
CA LEU A 169 9.32 -25.69 9.01
C LEU A 169 9.43 -25.71 10.54
N ARG A 170 8.48 -26.36 11.22
CA ARG A 170 8.47 -26.52 12.67
C ARG A 170 9.66 -27.32 13.15
N SER A 171 9.95 -28.45 12.51
CA SER A 171 11.16 -29.24 12.80
C SER A 171 12.44 -28.42 12.63
N GLY A 172 12.53 -27.64 11.55
CA GLY A 172 13.66 -26.73 11.32
C GLY A 172 13.76 -25.62 12.37
N LEU A 173 12.63 -25.10 12.85
CA LEU A 173 12.59 -24.15 13.97
C LEU A 173 13.08 -24.84 15.26
N ASP A 174 12.60 -26.02 15.60
CA ASP A 174 13.01 -26.71 16.83
C ASP A 174 14.51 -27.05 16.83
N GLN A 175 15.09 -27.37 15.67
CA GLN A 175 16.52 -27.68 15.49
C GLN A 175 17.41 -26.45 15.31
N GLY A 176 16.84 -25.24 15.21
CA GLY A 176 17.58 -24.00 14.95
C GLY A 176 18.10 -23.82 13.51
N ALA A 177 17.80 -24.75 12.60
CA ALA A 177 18.09 -24.61 11.17
C ALA A 177 17.29 -23.47 10.53
N VAL A 178 16.05 -23.29 11.00
CA VAL A 178 15.18 -22.15 10.68
C VAL A 178 15.14 -21.22 11.90
N ARG A 179 15.52 -19.98 11.68
CA ARG A 179 15.48 -18.92 12.70
C ARG A 179 14.09 -18.32 12.80
N ALA A 180 13.50 -18.00 11.65
CA ALA A 180 12.17 -17.41 11.59
C ALA A 180 11.45 -17.68 10.27
N VAL A 181 10.12 -17.62 10.30
CA VAL A 181 9.26 -17.71 9.11
C VAL A 181 8.37 -16.47 9.03
N ARG A 182 8.41 -15.77 7.90
CA ARG A 182 7.66 -14.54 7.65
C ARG A 182 6.77 -14.65 6.42
N LEU A 183 5.69 -13.87 6.37
CA LEU A 183 4.88 -13.73 5.16
C LEU A 183 5.62 -12.87 4.13
N ASP A 184 5.86 -13.43 2.95
CA ASP A 184 6.32 -12.69 1.76
C ASP A 184 5.12 -11.97 1.13
N GLY A 185 4.64 -10.98 1.87
CA GLY A 185 3.38 -10.30 1.60
C GLY A 185 3.54 -9.19 0.57
N VAL A 186 2.60 -9.10 -0.38
CA VAL A 186 2.52 -7.96 -1.30
C VAL A 186 2.35 -6.66 -0.50
N ARG A 187 3.11 -5.63 -0.87
CA ARG A 187 2.92 -4.27 -0.36
C ARG A 187 2.43 -3.39 -1.50
N ARG A 188 1.42 -2.56 -1.23
CA ARG A 188 1.07 -1.47 -2.13
C ARG A 188 2.05 -0.34 -1.86
N LEU A 189 2.79 0.07 -2.88
CA LEU A 189 3.64 1.24 -2.83
C LEU A 189 2.71 2.46 -2.83
N LEU A 190 2.43 2.99 -1.64
CA LEU A 190 1.68 4.21 -1.46
C LEU A 190 2.66 5.39 -1.60
N LEU A 191 2.94 5.78 -2.84
CA LEU A 191 3.78 6.96 -3.09
C LEU A 191 3.14 8.24 -2.54
N ASP A 192 1.81 8.30 -2.50
CA ASP A 192 1.00 9.38 -1.95
C ASP A 192 1.11 9.53 -0.42
N GLU A 193 1.41 8.45 0.30
CA GLU A 193 1.56 8.46 1.76
C GLU A 193 3.01 8.71 2.24
N SER A 194 4.01 8.51 1.37
CA SER A 194 5.42 8.71 1.73
C SER A 194 5.68 10.14 2.22
N ALA A 195 5.11 11.13 1.55
CA ALA A 195 5.19 12.54 1.92
C ALA A 195 4.53 12.81 3.29
N VAL A 196 3.41 12.14 3.58
CA VAL A 196 2.70 12.24 4.87
C VAL A 196 3.58 11.68 5.99
N GLN A 197 4.21 10.51 5.77
CA GLN A 197 5.06 9.85 6.77
C GLN A 197 6.29 10.68 7.16
N ILE A 198 6.90 11.40 6.21
CA ILE A 198 8.05 12.27 6.48
C ILE A 198 7.66 13.67 6.99
N GLY A 199 6.36 13.93 7.21
CA GLY A 199 5.86 15.21 7.73
C GLY A 199 5.88 16.36 6.70
N ALA A 200 5.97 16.07 5.40
CA ALA A 200 5.97 17.09 4.37
C ALA A 200 4.70 17.98 4.38
N PRO A 201 3.48 17.46 4.62
CA PRO A 201 2.29 18.29 4.77
C PRO A 201 2.40 19.36 5.85
N ALA A 202 2.98 19.03 7.01
CA ALA A 202 3.17 19.97 8.10
C ALA A 202 4.18 21.08 7.71
N ALA A 203 5.26 20.73 7.00
CA ALA A 203 6.21 21.70 6.45
C ALA A 203 5.55 22.65 5.44
N TRP A 204 4.71 22.14 4.53
CA TRP A 204 3.97 22.96 3.57
C TRP A 204 2.94 23.88 4.24
N GLN A 205 2.22 23.38 5.25
CA GLN A 205 1.30 24.19 6.06
C GLN A 205 2.03 25.30 6.81
N ALA A 206 3.26 25.05 7.24
CA ALA A 206 4.16 26.05 7.81
C ALA A 206 4.83 26.96 6.75
N GLY A 207 4.41 26.89 5.48
CA GLY A 207 4.90 27.75 4.39
C GLY A 207 6.22 27.30 3.75
N ARG A 208 6.79 26.17 4.16
CA ARG A 208 8.05 25.62 3.62
C ARG A 208 7.77 24.76 2.39
N THR A 209 7.50 25.41 1.27
CA THR A 209 7.06 24.76 0.02
C THR A 209 8.18 24.44 -0.96
N GLY A 210 9.44 24.76 -0.61
CA GLY A 210 10.57 24.74 -1.55
C GLY A 210 10.58 25.94 -2.51
N ARG A 211 9.75 26.97 -2.26
CA ARG A 211 9.71 28.15 -3.14
C ARG A 211 11.06 28.86 -3.23
N GLY A 212 11.56 29.06 -4.46
CA GLY A 212 12.87 29.65 -4.75
C GLY A 212 14.06 28.70 -4.64
N VAL A 213 13.85 27.43 -4.25
CA VAL A 213 14.92 26.44 -4.10
C VAL A 213 15.10 25.66 -5.39
N VAL A 214 16.36 25.43 -5.76
CA VAL A 214 16.76 24.61 -6.90
C VAL A 214 17.37 23.32 -6.36
N VAL A 215 16.92 22.18 -6.89
CA VAL A 215 17.46 20.86 -6.54
C VAL A 215 18.04 20.24 -7.81
N GLY A 216 19.28 19.76 -7.73
CA GLY A 216 19.92 18.99 -8.80
C GLY A 216 19.65 17.50 -8.61
N VAL A 217 19.32 16.82 -9.71
CA VAL A 217 19.11 15.37 -9.74
C VAL A 217 20.13 14.79 -10.71
N LEU A 218 21.05 13.96 -10.21
CA LEU A 218 22.03 13.24 -11.02
C LEU A 218 21.59 11.79 -11.10
N ASP A 219 20.99 11.42 -12.23
CA ASP A 219 20.29 10.15 -12.41
C ASP A 219 20.29 9.75 -13.90
N THR A 220 19.47 8.79 -14.31
CA THR A 220 19.36 8.26 -15.69
C THR A 220 18.85 9.27 -16.73
N GLY A 221 18.53 10.49 -16.31
CA GLY A 221 17.99 11.56 -17.13
C GLY A 221 16.70 12.12 -16.54
N VAL A 222 15.97 12.90 -17.35
CA VAL A 222 14.59 13.30 -17.02
C VAL A 222 13.74 13.42 -18.28
N ASP A 223 12.53 12.88 -18.27
CA ASP A 223 11.51 13.18 -19.26
C ASP A 223 10.91 14.57 -18.97
N ALA A 224 11.40 15.57 -19.69
CA ALA A 224 10.93 16.95 -19.57
C ALA A 224 9.50 17.14 -20.11
N SER A 225 8.97 16.18 -20.88
CA SER A 225 7.59 16.20 -21.38
C SER A 225 6.57 15.64 -20.39
N HIS A 226 7.04 15.00 -19.31
CA HIS A 226 6.17 14.41 -18.30
C HIS A 226 5.25 15.48 -17.67
N PRO A 227 3.91 15.28 -17.64
CA PRO A 227 2.96 16.29 -17.16
C PRO A 227 3.24 16.80 -15.74
N ASP A 228 3.73 15.93 -14.85
CA ASP A 228 4.08 16.31 -13.47
C ASP A 228 5.28 17.26 -13.38
N LEU A 229 6.13 17.29 -14.40
CA LEU A 229 7.36 18.07 -14.45
C LEU A 229 7.25 19.30 -15.37
N ALA A 230 6.09 19.49 -16.01
CA ALA A 230 5.82 20.62 -16.89
C ALA A 230 6.13 21.96 -16.20
N GLY A 231 7.03 22.74 -16.80
CA GLY A 231 7.48 24.04 -16.28
C GLY A 231 8.32 23.97 -15.01
N ARG A 232 8.85 22.79 -14.64
CA ARG A 232 9.67 22.59 -13.43
C ARG A 232 11.09 22.12 -13.72
N ILE A 233 11.36 21.67 -14.95
CA ILE A 233 12.72 21.35 -15.39
C ILE A 233 13.46 22.63 -15.73
N ARG A 234 14.54 22.79 -14.97
CA ARG A 234 15.28 24.02 -14.83
C ARG A 234 16.39 24.11 -15.91
N ALA A 235 17.15 23.04 -16.07
CA ALA A 235 17.87 22.63 -17.27
C ALA A 235 18.23 21.14 -17.09
N SER A 236 18.72 20.51 -18.15
CA SER A 236 19.16 19.12 -18.17
C SER A 236 20.49 19.03 -18.90
N GLU A 237 21.38 18.18 -18.42
CA GLU A 237 22.70 17.95 -19.01
C GLU A 237 23.02 16.46 -18.94
N ASN A 238 23.56 15.92 -20.03
CA ASN A 238 24.00 14.54 -20.11
C ASN A 238 25.52 14.50 -19.91
N PHE A 239 25.97 13.78 -18.89
CA PHE A 239 27.39 13.60 -18.57
C PHE A 239 27.95 12.25 -19.06
N THR A 240 27.22 11.57 -19.95
CA THR A 240 27.62 10.30 -20.57
C THR A 240 27.84 10.48 -22.07
N ASP A 241 28.46 9.49 -22.70
CA ASP A 241 28.64 9.45 -24.16
C ASP A 241 27.37 9.03 -24.92
N SER A 242 26.24 8.85 -24.22
CA SER A 242 24.96 8.48 -24.86
C SER A 242 24.47 9.62 -25.76
N PRO A 243 24.12 9.35 -27.03
CA PRO A 243 23.58 10.36 -27.92
C PRO A 243 22.11 10.67 -27.63
N GLU A 244 21.43 9.88 -26.80
CA GLU A 244 19.99 10.03 -26.55
C GLU A 244 19.72 11.09 -25.47
N PRO A 245 19.02 12.19 -25.80
CA PRO A 245 18.60 13.16 -24.80
C PRO A 245 17.41 12.64 -24.01
N GLY A 246 17.47 12.70 -22.68
CA GLY A 246 16.33 12.41 -21.80
C GLY A 246 16.52 11.18 -20.92
N ASP A 247 15.43 10.67 -20.35
CA ASP A 247 15.43 9.48 -19.49
C ASP A 247 14.89 8.26 -20.21
N THR A 248 15.79 7.34 -20.55
CA THR A 248 15.44 6.09 -21.24
C THR A 248 15.11 4.94 -20.29
N HIS A 249 15.35 5.12 -18.98
CA HIS A 249 15.15 4.10 -17.95
C HIS A 249 13.93 4.41 -17.07
N GLY A 250 13.60 5.68 -16.89
CA GLY A 250 12.47 6.16 -16.07
C GLY A 250 12.81 6.45 -14.60
N HIS A 251 13.99 6.04 -14.11
CA HIS A 251 14.36 6.22 -12.71
C HIS A 251 14.56 7.70 -12.37
N GLY A 252 15.30 8.45 -13.19
CA GLY A 252 15.52 9.88 -12.98
C GLY A 252 14.23 10.71 -13.06
N THR A 253 13.30 10.36 -13.96
CA THR A 253 11.97 10.98 -14.05
C THR A 253 11.15 10.70 -12.80
N HIS A 254 11.21 9.47 -12.28
CA HIS A 254 10.55 9.09 -11.04
C HIS A 254 11.10 9.86 -9.82
N VAL A 255 12.43 9.97 -9.71
CA VAL A 255 13.09 10.75 -8.65
C VAL A 255 12.73 12.24 -8.75
N ALA A 256 12.83 12.82 -9.95
CA ALA A 256 12.51 14.23 -10.18
C ALA A 256 11.04 14.55 -9.87
N SER A 257 10.12 13.67 -10.26
CA SER A 257 8.67 13.83 -9.97
C SER A 257 8.34 13.64 -8.49
N THR A 258 9.07 12.81 -7.76
CA THR A 258 8.92 12.70 -6.30
C THR A 258 9.31 14.00 -5.60
N MET A 259 10.40 14.65 -6.04
CA MET A 259 10.88 15.89 -5.43
C MET A 259 10.06 17.12 -5.83
N ALA A 260 9.72 17.22 -7.12
CA ALA A 260 9.21 18.45 -7.71
C ALA A 260 7.91 18.25 -8.52
N GLY A 261 7.29 17.08 -8.50
CA GLY A 261 6.06 16.82 -9.26
C GLY A 261 4.89 17.72 -8.85
N ASN A 262 4.10 18.14 -9.85
CA ASN A 262 2.86 18.87 -9.62
C ASN A 262 1.62 17.94 -9.47
N GLY A 263 1.78 16.64 -9.76
CA GLY A 263 0.73 15.62 -9.70
C GLY A 263 -0.34 15.72 -10.80
N ALA A 264 -0.09 16.41 -11.91
CA ALA A 264 -1.04 16.58 -13.02
C ALA A 264 -1.45 15.24 -13.66
N ALA A 265 -0.52 14.30 -13.80
CA ALA A 265 -0.76 12.96 -14.35
C ALA A 265 -1.63 12.08 -13.43
N SER A 266 -1.76 12.44 -12.15
CA SER A 266 -2.53 11.68 -11.15
C SER A 266 -3.80 12.41 -10.67
N GLY A 267 -4.28 13.42 -11.41
CA GLY A 267 -5.43 14.24 -10.97
C GLY A 267 -5.15 15.07 -9.71
N GLY A 268 -3.88 15.16 -9.31
CA GLY A 268 -3.42 15.79 -8.08
C GLY A 268 -3.20 14.85 -6.90
N GLY A 269 -3.28 13.53 -7.09
CA GLY A 269 -3.09 12.53 -6.03
C GLY A 269 -1.66 12.48 -5.49
N THR A 270 -0.66 12.70 -6.34
CA THR A 270 0.77 12.78 -5.97
C THR A 270 1.22 14.20 -5.64
N ARG A 271 0.31 15.10 -5.24
CA ARG A 271 0.62 16.52 -4.96
C ARG A 271 1.59 16.64 -3.78
N ALA A 272 2.86 16.86 -4.12
CA ALA A 272 3.83 17.53 -3.24
C ALA A 272 3.50 19.03 -3.00
N SER A 273 2.38 19.55 -3.53
CA SER A 273 1.96 20.94 -3.30
C SER A 273 0.43 21.12 -3.41
N ARG A 274 -0.24 21.31 -2.26
CA ARG A 274 -1.57 21.96 -2.24
C ARG A 274 -1.38 23.48 -2.20
N ARG A 275 -1.28 24.09 -3.39
CA ARG A 275 -1.86 25.39 -3.82
C ARG A 275 -1.12 25.90 -5.07
N ARG A 276 -1.86 26.18 -6.16
CA ARG A 276 -1.38 26.96 -7.32
C ARG A 276 -1.00 28.38 -6.85
N PRO A 277 0.17 28.89 -7.26
CA PRO A 277 0.21 30.14 -8.02
C PRO A 277 1.21 30.07 -9.21
N PRO A 278 1.24 31.08 -10.10
CA PRO A 278 1.57 30.91 -11.52
C PRO A 278 3.07 30.80 -11.80
N SER A 279 3.37 30.11 -12.92
CA SER A 279 4.61 30.08 -13.70
C SER A 279 5.92 30.26 -12.92
N TRP A 280 6.65 29.16 -12.75
CA TRP A 280 8.04 29.22 -12.34
C TRP A 280 8.96 29.09 -13.54
N PRO A 281 9.94 30.00 -13.71
CA PRO A 281 11.12 29.74 -14.48
C PRO A 281 12.18 29.17 -13.55
N ALA A 282 12.67 27.99 -13.87
CA ALA A 282 13.86 27.47 -13.27
C ALA A 282 14.95 27.43 -14.38
N ARG A 283 16.17 27.97 -14.13
CA ARG A 283 17.48 27.83 -14.85
C ARG A 283 18.58 26.88 -14.22
N CYS A 284 18.88 25.65 -14.69
CA CYS A 284 19.94 24.82 -14.06
C CYS A 284 21.25 25.34 -14.62
N ALA A 285 22.28 25.49 -13.79
CA ALA A 285 23.58 25.91 -14.25
C ALA A 285 24.68 25.19 -13.47
N GLY A 286 25.52 24.44 -14.19
CA GLY A 286 26.88 24.06 -13.83
C GLY A 286 27.81 24.54 -14.94
N ARG A 287 29.05 24.91 -14.60
CA ARG A 287 29.90 25.84 -15.35
C ARG A 287 30.80 25.13 -16.38
N SER A 288 30.90 25.71 -17.58
CA SER A 288 31.86 25.36 -18.64
C SER A 288 33.32 25.59 -18.22
N THR A 289 34.19 24.63 -18.54
CA THR A 289 35.60 24.89 -18.84
C THR A 289 35.98 24.22 -20.16
N ALA A 290 36.40 25.05 -21.13
CA ALA A 290 37.18 24.77 -22.35
C ALA A 290 36.48 25.09 -23.70
N PRO A 291 37.26 25.55 -24.70
CA PRO A 291 36.87 26.67 -25.57
C PRO A 291 36.47 26.24 -27.00
N SER A 292 35.83 27.19 -27.68
CA SER A 292 35.51 27.18 -29.13
C SER A 292 34.32 26.32 -29.56
N ARG A 293 33.17 26.98 -29.72
CA ARG A 293 32.40 27.05 -30.99
C ARG A 293 31.28 28.09 -30.81
N ARG A 294 31.11 28.90 -31.85
CA ARG A 294 30.36 30.16 -31.87
C ARG A 294 28.87 29.94 -31.55
N CYS A 295 28.30 30.78 -30.67
CA CYS A 295 26.86 30.95 -30.55
C CYS A 295 26.32 31.73 -31.76
N SER A 296 25.26 31.25 -32.39
CA SER A 296 24.42 32.05 -33.30
C SER A 296 23.57 33.06 -32.50
N PRO A 297 23.25 34.25 -33.05
CA PRO A 297 22.66 35.35 -32.30
C PRO A 297 21.13 35.31 -32.39
N ALA A 298 20.46 35.00 -31.29
CA ALA A 298 19.03 35.29 -31.11
C ALA A 298 18.72 35.54 -29.64
N CYS A 299 19.25 36.65 -29.10
CA CYS A 299 18.79 37.26 -27.84
C CYS A 299 19.32 38.71 -27.79
N SER A 300 18.61 39.64 -28.43
CA SER A 300 18.74 41.07 -28.15
C SER A 300 17.78 41.45 -27.03
N GLY A 301 18.34 41.69 -25.84
CA GLY A 301 17.63 42.23 -24.68
C GLY A 301 18.64 42.84 -23.71
N SER A 302 18.49 44.14 -23.45
CA SER A 302 19.45 45.06 -22.82
C SER A 302 19.99 44.63 -21.44
N PRO A 303 21.22 45.06 -21.07
CA PRO A 303 21.86 44.64 -19.83
C PRO A 303 21.30 45.42 -18.63
N SER A 304 20.66 44.72 -17.70
CA SER A 304 20.46 45.25 -16.34
C SER A 304 21.41 44.55 -15.37
N ARG A 305 22.07 45.39 -14.57
CA ARG A 305 23.18 45.14 -13.65
C ARG A 305 23.17 43.77 -12.95
N ALA A 306 24.32 43.10 -13.00
CA ALA A 306 24.65 41.98 -12.11
C ALA A 306 24.80 42.46 -10.66
N PRO A 307 24.23 41.75 -9.66
CA PRO A 307 24.79 41.75 -8.32
C PRO A 307 25.93 40.72 -8.26
N ARG A 308 27.06 41.15 -7.69
CA ARG A 308 28.22 40.33 -7.34
C ARG A 308 27.82 39.30 -6.28
N TRP A 309 28.13 38.03 -6.53
CA TRP A 309 28.73 37.07 -5.59
C TRP A 309 29.58 36.10 -6.42
#